data_AF-A0A2N9HBC1-F1
#
_entry.id   AF-A0A2N9HBC1-F1
#
_cell.length_a   1.000
_cell.length_b   1.000
_cell.length_c   1.000
_cell.angle_alpha   90.00
_cell.angle_beta   90.00
_cell.angle_gamma   90.00
#
_symmetry.space_group_name_H-M   'P 1'
#
loop_
_entity.id
_entity.type
_entity.pdbx_description
1 polymer ?
#
loop_
_entity_poly.entity_id
_entity_poly.type
_entity_poly.pdbx_seq_one_letter_code
_entity_poly.pdbx_strand_id
1 'polypeptide(L)'
;MDIEVRMGTSDALLAQLNLRPTLLERIIGAQGKDHKLVKINEAVKRGERSKFSIRSDGTLLYDHRVCVPNDGELRKEILEEAHCMTYTMHPGSTKMYRNLREHFWWDGMKNDIAQFVARCLTCQQVKIEHQSPWIVATVIHPTVEVGIDFHGFCIKFAED
;
A
#
# COMPACT_ATOMS: atom_id res chain seq x y z
N MET A 1 2.30 -27.76 -25.28
CA MET A 1 1.30 -26.88 -24.65
C MET A 1 2.03 -26.13 -23.57
N ASP A 2 2.60 -24.97 -23.93
CA ASP A 2 3.19 -24.07 -22.94
C ASP A 2 2.05 -23.38 -22.21
N ILE A 3 1.91 -23.72 -20.93
CA ILE A 3 0.99 -23.02 -20.04
C ILE A 3 1.74 -21.77 -19.59
N GLU A 4 1.50 -20.66 -20.31
CA GLU A 4 1.90 -19.34 -19.84
C GLU A 4 1.05 -19.01 -18.61
N VAL A 5 1.57 -19.31 -17.42
CA VAL A 5 0.97 -18.89 -16.16
C VAL A 5 1.19 -17.38 -16.04
N ARG A 6 0.22 -16.59 -16.52
CA ARG A 6 0.13 -15.16 -16.22
C ARG A 6 -0.25 -14.99 -14.74
N MET A 7 0.74 -15.00 -13.85
CA MET A 7 0.55 -14.58 -12.46
C MET A 7 0.28 -13.08 -12.43
N GLY A 8 -0.89 -12.68 -11.93
CA GLY A 8 -1.16 -11.28 -11.63
C GLY A 8 -0.17 -10.76 -10.58
N THR A 9 0.13 -9.46 -10.60
CA THR A 9 1.06 -8.85 -9.62
C THR A 9 0.59 -9.02 -8.17
N SER A 10 -0.72 -9.20 -7.99
CA SER A 10 -1.37 -9.47 -6.72
C SER A 10 -1.21 -10.91 -6.24
N ASP A 11 -1.34 -11.89 -7.14
CA ASP A 11 -1.09 -13.30 -6.84
C ASP A 11 0.39 -13.54 -6.54
N ALA A 12 1.28 -12.81 -7.22
CA ALA A 12 2.68 -12.79 -6.87
C ALA A 12 2.87 -12.24 -5.43
N LEU A 13 2.21 -11.13 -5.08
CA LEU A 13 2.31 -10.52 -3.75
C LEU A 13 1.88 -11.51 -2.68
N LEU A 14 0.72 -12.15 -2.86
CA LEU A 14 0.31 -13.22 -1.97
C LEU A 14 1.30 -14.37 -1.96
N ALA A 15 1.82 -14.83 -3.10
CA ALA A 15 2.78 -15.92 -3.13
C ALA A 15 4.05 -15.59 -2.33
N GLN A 16 4.60 -14.38 -2.44
CA GLN A 16 5.82 -13.99 -1.69
C GLN A 16 5.54 -13.72 -0.20
N LEU A 17 4.38 -13.14 0.14
CA LEU A 17 3.94 -13.05 1.53
C LEU A 17 3.64 -14.44 2.11
N ASN A 18 3.13 -15.36 1.30
CA ASN A 18 2.91 -16.77 1.65
C ASN A 18 4.21 -17.59 1.73
N LEU A 19 5.34 -17.11 1.19
CA LEU A 19 6.66 -17.71 1.44
C LEU A 19 7.16 -17.40 2.87
N ARG A 20 6.51 -16.48 3.59
CA ARG A 20 6.61 -16.31 5.05
C ARG A 20 5.24 -16.53 5.71
N PRO A 21 4.81 -17.79 5.91
CA PRO A 21 3.59 -18.10 6.68
C PRO A 21 3.55 -17.45 8.08
N THR A 22 4.71 -16.97 8.58
CA THR A 22 4.84 -16.23 9.84
C THR A 22 4.17 -14.85 9.84
N LEU A 23 4.09 -14.12 8.72
CA LEU A 23 3.59 -12.74 8.75
C LEU A 23 2.09 -12.69 9.00
N LEU A 24 1.32 -13.51 8.26
CA LEU A 24 -0.13 -13.56 8.42
C LEU A 24 -0.52 -14.09 9.81
N GLU A 25 0.17 -15.12 10.30
CA GLU A 25 -0.02 -15.64 11.66
C GLU A 25 0.26 -14.57 12.73
N ARG A 26 1.34 -13.81 12.57
CA ARG A 26 1.67 -12.69 13.48
C ARG A 26 0.61 -11.60 13.44
N ILE A 27 0.09 -11.26 12.26
CA ILE A 27 -1.00 -10.29 12.10
C ILE A 27 -2.23 -10.79 12.86
N ILE A 28 -2.66 -12.03 12.62
CA ILE A 28 -3.83 -12.64 13.28
C ILE A 28 -3.65 -12.66 14.79
N GLY A 29 -2.49 -13.11 15.28
CA GLY A 29 -2.18 -13.14 16.71
C GLY A 29 -2.11 -11.75 17.36
N ALA A 30 -1.72 -10.72 16.60
CA ALA A 30 -1.67 -9.34 17.06
C ALA A 30 -3.05 -8.64 17.01
N GLN A 31 -4.00 -9.08 16.19
CA GLN A 31 -5.36 -8.52 16.18
C GLN A 31 -6.03 -8.60 17.56
N GLY A 32 -5.82 -9.70 18.30
CA GLY A 32 -6.36 -9.88 19.65
C GLY A 32 -5.74 -8.97 20.72
N LYS A 33 -4.62 -8.30 20.40
CA LYS A 33 -3.93 -7.36 21.30
C LYS A 33 -4.29 -5.89 20.99
N ASP A 34 -4.85 -5.62 19.81
CA ASP A 34 -5.25 -4.28 19.42
C ASP A 34 -6.65 -3.94 19.98
N HIS A 35 -6.70 -3.02 20.95
CA HIS A 35 -7.95 -2.59 21.57
C HIS A 35 -9.00 -2.08 20.58
N LYS A 36 -8.61 -1.42 19.48
CA LYS A 36 -9.57 -0.95 18.46
C LYS A 36 -10.14 -2.14 17.70
N LEU A 37 -9.28 -3.07 17.25
CA LEU A 37 -9.73 -4.25 16.52
C LEU A 37 -10.56 -5.19 17.39
N VAL A 38 -10.24 -5.34 18.67
CA VAL A 38 -11.04 -6.11 19.64
C VAL A 38 -12.45 -5.53 19.77
N LYS A 39 -12.59 -4.21 19.94
CA LYS A 39 -13.90 -3.54 19.98
C LYS A 39 -14.69 -3.74 18.70
N ILE A 40 -14.02 -3.69 17.54
CA ILE A 40 -14.66 -3.95 16.24
C ILE A 40 -15.12 -5.40 16.16
N ASN A 41 -14.28 -6.35 16.58
CA ASN A 41 -14.60 -7.78 16.59
C ASN A 41 -15.85 -8.07 17.46
N GLU A 42 -15.93 -7.49 18.65
CA GLU A 42 -17.10 -7.60 19.52
C GLU A 42 -18.35 -6.99 18.88
N ALA A 43 -18.24 -5.84 18.22
CA ALA A 43 -19.36 -5.22 17.51
C ALA A 43 -19.85 -6.07 16.32
N VAL A 44 -18.93 -6.72 15.60
CA VAL A 44 -19.27 -7.67 14.53
C VAL A 44 -20.02 -8.87 15.10
N LYS A 45 -19.57 -9.42 16.24
CA LYS A 45 -20.27 -10.52 16.94
C LYS A 45 -21.67 -10.14 17.41
N ARG A 46 -21.92 -8.86 17.71
CA ARG A 46 -23.25 -8.32 18.03
C ARG A 46 -24.11 -7.97 16.80
N GLY A 47 -23.56 -8.06 15.59
CA GLY A 47 -24.27 -7.74 14.34
C GLY A 47 -24.32 -6.25 13.98
N GLU A 48 -23.47 -5.41 14.56
CA GLU A 48 -23.52 -3.94 14.43
C GLU A 48 -22.73 -3.37 13.24
N ARG A 49 -21.92 -4.19 12.55
CA ARG A 49 -20.98 -3.71 11.52
C ARG A 49 -21.11 -4.54 10.24
N SER A 50 -21.55 -3.90 9.15
CA SER A 50 -21.80 -4.58 7.86
C SER A 50 -20.54 -4.80 7.00
N LYS A 51 -19.56 -3.90 7.05
CA LYS A 51 -18.32 -4.03 6.25
C LYS A 51 -17.24 -4.92 6.90
N PHE A 52 -17.38 -5.22 8.19
CA PHE A 52 -16.44 -6.07 8.91
C PHE A 52 -17.03 -7.46 9.06
N SER A 53 -16.19 -8.47 8.93
CA SER A 53 -16.57 -9.88 9.12
C SER A 53 -15.48 -10.63 9.85
N ILE A 54 -15.84 -11.77 10.44
CA ILE A 54 -14.90 -12.66 11.11
C ILE A 54 -14.85 -13.95 10.29
N ARG A 55 -13.65 -14.33 9.86
CA ARG A 55 -13.41 -15.60 9.16
C ARG A 55 -13.44 -16.77 10.16
N SER A 56 -13.58 -18.00 9.68
CA SER A 56 -13.66 -19.22 10.50
C SER A 56 -12.44 -19.43 11.43
N ASP A 57 -11.28 -18.89 11.07
CA ASP A 57 -10.04 -18.93 11.86
C ASP A 57 -9.94 -17.80 12.91
N GLY A 58 -10.99 -16.99 13.07
CA GLY A 58 -11.03 -15.86 13.99
C GLY A 58 -10.43 -14.57 13.44
N THR A 59 -9.94 -14.56 12.20
CA THR A 59 -9.38 -13.36 11.56
C THR A 59 -10.47 -12.31 11.34
N LEU A 60 -10.23 -11.09 11.82
CA LEU A 60 -11.05 -9.92 11.51
C LEU A 60 -10.72 -9.43 10.10
N LEU A 61 -11.75 -9.29 9.27
CA LEU A 61 -11.68 -8.80 7.90
C LEU A 61 -12.47 -7.49 7.75
N TYR A 62 -12.02 -6.63 6.84
CA TYR A 62 -12.77 -5.49 6.33
C TYR A 62 -12.92 -5.65 4.82
N ASP A 63 -14.15 -5.79 4.31
CA ASP A 63 -14.40 -5.94 2.88
C ASP A 63 -13.50 -7.04 2.25
N HIS A 64 -13.49 -8.22 2.87
CA HIS A 64 -12.66 -9.39 2.51
C HIS A 64 -11.14 -9.24 2.67
N ARG A 65 -10.65 -8.12 3.21
CA ARG A 65 -9.22 -7.86 3.44
C ARG A 65 -8.86 -8.08 4.90
N VAL A 66 -7.66 -8.57 5.17
CA VAL A 66 -7.15 -8.79 6.52
C VAL A 66 -6.90 -7.46 7.23
N CYS A 67 -7.52 -7.27 8.40
CA CYS A 67 -7.28 -6.09 9.22
C CYS A 67 -5.88 -6.16 9.86
N VAL A 68 -5.00 -5.22 9.53
CA VAL A 68 -3.67 -5.15 10.13
C VAL A 68 -3.77 -4.33 11.43
N PRO A 69 -3.31 -4.87 12.58
CA PRO A 69 -3.34 -4.13 13.84
C PRO A 69 -2.47 -2.88 13.79
N ASN A 70 -2.64 -2.00 14.76
CA ASN A 70 -1.78 -0.84 14.98
C ASN A 70 -0.44 -1.25 15.62
N ASP A 71 0.28 -2.09 14.89
CA ASP A 71 1.62 -2.56 15.21
C ASP A 71 2.58 -1.99 14.15
N GLY A 72 3.51 -1.13 14.60
CA GLY A 72 4.42 -0.42 13.72
C GLY A 72 5.38 -1.33 12.97
N GLU A 73 5.82 -2.44 13.59
CA GLU A 73 6.74 -3.38 12.98
C GLU A 73 6.02 -4.21 11.92
N LEU A 74 4.81 -4.70 12.20
CA LEU A 74 4.02 -5.44 11.21
C LEU A 74 3.66 -4.59 10.00
N ARG A 75 3.21 -3.35 10.22
CA ARG A 75 2.89 -2.43 9.11
C ARG A 75 4.12 -2.10 8.29
N LYS A 76 5.27 -1.87 8.94
CA LYS A 76 6.54 -1.59 8.27
C LYS A 76 6.99 -2.77 7.41
N GLU A 77 6.93 -4.00 7.93
CA GLU A 77 7.30 -5.21 7.21
C GLU A 77 6.44 -5.39 5.94
N ILE A 78 5.12 -5.20 6.03
CA ILE A 78 4.21 -5.22 4.88
C ILE A 78 4.60 -4.16 3.83
N LEU A 79 4.95 -2.95 4.28
CA LEU A 79 5.35 -1.85 3.39
C LEU A 79 6.69 -2.12 2.71
N GLU A 80 7.66 -2.67 3.45
CA GLU A 80 8.98 -3.05 2.93
C GLU A 80 8.87 -4.15 1.88
N GLU A 81 8.09 -5.19 2.15
CA GLU A 81 7.87 -6.29 1.21
C GLU A 81 7.19 -5.79 -0.08
N ALA A 82 6.11 -4.99 0.04
CA ALA A 82 5.45 -4.42 -1.13
C ALA A 82 6.33 -3.44 -1.94
N HIS A 83 7.27 -2.79 -1.29
CA HIS A 83 8.20 -1.85 -1.92
C HIS A 83 9.35 -2.57 -2.65
N CYS A 84 9.92 -3.61 -2.03
CA CYS A 84 11.04 -4.39 -2.59
C CYS A 84 10.61 -5.33 -3.73
N MET A 85 9.37 -5.80 -3.70
CA MET A 85 8.89 -6.87 -4.57
C MET A 85 8.65 -6.46 -6.04
N THR A 86 8.63 -5.16 -6.35
CA THR A 86 8.47 -4.71 -7.74
C THR A 86 9.81 -4.58 -8.43
N TYR A 87 10.24 -5.70 -9.01
CA TYR A 87 11.49 -5.97 -9.75
C TYR A 87 11.87 -5.01 -10.90
N THR A 88 11.18 -3.88 -11.11
CA THR A 88 11.51 -3.01 -12.26
C THR A 88 11.64 -1.54 -11.95
N MET A 89 10.84 -0.92 -11.08
CA MET A 89 11.04 0.47 -10.65
C MET A 89 10.28 0.67 -9.35
N HIS A 90 10.92 1.29 -8.36
CA HIS A 90 10.32 1.58 -7.06
C HIS A 90 8.91 2.15 -7.21
N PRO A 91 7.89 1.47 -6.66
CA PRO A 91 6.50 1.81 -6.93
C PRO A 91 6.15 3.09 -6.17
N GLY A 92 5.64 4.10 -6.87
CA GLY A 92 5.04 5.25 -6.22
C GLY A 92 3.86 4.85 -5.31
N SER A 93 3.47 5.73 -4.40
CA SER A 93 2.45 5.47 -3.36
C SER A 93 1.14 4.89 -3.90
N THR A 94 0.70 5.33 -5.08
CA THR A 94 -0.51 4.83 -5.75
C THR A 94 -0.42 3.35 -6.10
N LYS A 95 0.72 2.91 -6.65
CA LYS A 95 0.92 1.51 -7.06
C LYS A 95 1.04 0.61 -5.83
N MET A 96 1.75 1.07 -4.79
CA MET A 96 1.81 0.35 -3.51
C MET A 96 0.42 0.20 -2.87
N TYR A 97 -0.37 1.26 -2.82
CA TYR A 97 -1.73 1.20 -2.26
C TYR A 97 -2.63 0.24 -3.05
N ARG A 98 -2.59 0.29 -4.38
CA ARG A 98 -3.36 -0.64 -5.23
C ARG A 98 -2.98 -2.09 -4.95
N ASN A 99 -1.71 -2.40 -4.78
CA ASN A 99 -1.26 -3.77 -4.54
C ASN A 99 -1.66 -4.25 -3.13
N LEU A 100 -1.38 -3.44 -2.10
CA LEU A 100 -1.65 -3.83 -0.72
C LEU A 100 -3.14 -3.89 -0.39
N ARG A 101 -3.97 -3.00 -0.95
CA ARG A 101 -5.40 -2.92 -0.62
C ARG A 101 -6.18 -4.16 -1.07
N GLU A 102 -5.64 -5.01 -1.93
CA GLU A 102 -6.32 -6.23 -2.35
C GLU A 102 -6.40 -7.26 -1.21
N HIS A 103 -5.42 -7.22 -0.30
CA HIS A 103 -5.28 -8.24 0.76
C HIS A 103 -5.35 -7.66 2.16
N PHE A 104 -4.91 -6.43 2.35
CA PHE A 104 -4.79 -5.79 3.66
C PHE A 104 -5.64 -4.53 3.78
N TRP A 105 -6.01 -4.25 5.01
CA TRP A 105 -6.64 -3.00 5.39
C TRP A 105 -6.19 -2.57 6.78
N TRP A 106 -5.91 -1.28 6.95
CA TRP A 106 -5.80 -0.66 8.28
C TRP A 106 -6.16 0.83 8.21
N ASP A 107 -6.53 1.37 9.37
CA ASP A 107 -6.78 2.80 9.51
C ASP A 107 -5.50 3.60 9.26
N GLY A 108 -5.55 4.55 8.33
CA GLY A 108 -4.40 5.36 7.91
C GLY A 108 -3.50 4.75 6.83
N MET A 109 -3.87 3.60 6.23
CA MET A 109 -3.03 2.89 5.25
C MET A 109 -2.47 3.74 4.11
N LYS A 110 -3.28 4.63 3.51
CA LYS A 110 -2.82 5.55 2.46
C LYS A 110 -1.73 6.50 2.97
N ASN A 111 -1.88 7.02 4.20
CA ASN A 111 -0.93 7.93 4.82
C ASN A 111 0.38 7.20 5.15
N ASP A 112 0.30 6.01 5.74
CA ASP A 112 1.49 5.21 6.07
C ASP A 112 2.31 4.88 4.82
N ILE A 113 1.64 4.52 3.72
CA ILE A 113 2.29 4.31 2.41
C ILE A 113 2.94 5.59 1.90
N ALA A 114 2.25 6.73 1.96
CA ALA A 114 2.79 8.00 1.50
C ALA A 114 4.05 8.40 2.28
N GLN A 115 4.02 8.27 3.61
CA GLN A 115 5.16 8.54 4.48
C GLN A 115 6.32 7.55 4.26
N PHE A 116 6.02 6.29 3.98
CA PHE A 116 7.02 5.28 3.67
C PHE A 116 7.75 5.60 2.36
N VAL A 117 7.01 5.83 1.28
CA VAL A 117 7.58 6.17 -0.04
C VAL A 117 8.34 7.50 0.02
N ALA A 118 7.84 8.49 0.76
CA ALA A 118 8.50 9.78 0.94
C ALA A 118 9.87 9.66 1.60
N ARG A 119 10.15 8.60 2.38
CA ARG A 119 11.46 8.34 3.00
C ARG A 119 12.42 7.54 2.12
N CYS A 120 11.97 7.02 0.98
CA CYS A 120 12.84 6.27 0.07
C CYS A 120 13.63 7.21 -0.85
N LEU A 121 14.97 7.21 -0.71
CA LEU A 121 15.87 8.05 -1.52
C LEU A 121 15.73 7.78 -3.02
N THR A 122 15.57 6.52 -3.43
CA THR A 122 15.39 6.16 -4.84
C THR A 122 14.06 6.70 -5.38
N CYS A 123 12.97 6.57 -4.62
CA CYS A 123 11.69 7.19 -4.98
C CYS A 123 11.77 8.72 -5.08
N GLN A 124 12.52 9.36 -4.18
CA GLN A 124 12.74 10.81 -4.22
C GLN A 124 13.48 11.23 -5.48
N GLN A 125 14.57 10.53 -5.84
CA GLN A 125 15.37 10.83 -7.05
C GLN A 125 14.54 10.67 -8.32
N VAL A 126 13.85 9.54 -8.48
CA VAL A 126 12.95 9.29 -9.62
C VAL A 126 11.84 10.34 -9.68
N LYS A 127 11.31 10.76 -8.54
CA LYS A 127 10.31 11.83 -8.49
C LYS A 127 10.89 13.15 -9.00
N ILE A 128 12.10 13.54 -8.59
CA ILE A 128 12.76 14.78 -9.05
C ILE A 128 13.03 14.72 -10.56
N GLU A 129 13.53 13.59 -11.05
CA GLU A 129 13.86 13.38 -12.47
C GLU A 129 12.63 13.43 -13.39
N HIS A 130 11.48 12.94 -12.91
CA HIS A 130 10.22 12.97 -13.64
C HIS A 130 9.32 14.15 -13.27
N GLN A 131 9.75 15.04 -12.35
CA GLN A 131 9.08 16.34 -12.19
C GLN A 131 9.42 17.14 -13.42
N SER A 132 8.40 17.48 -14.19
CA SER A 132 8.55 18.27 -15.41
C SER A 132 9.40 19.52 -15.12
N PRO A 133 10.26 19.96 -16.07
CA PRO A 133 11.20 21.07 -15.87
C PRO A 133 10.58 22.38 -15.36
N TRP A 134 9.26 22.55 -15.51
CA TRP A 134 8.53 23.71 -14.97
C TRP A 134 8.45 23.78 -13.43
N ILE A 135 8.62 22.67 -12.68
CA ILE A 135 8.61 22.71 -11.20
C ILE A 135 10.02 22.98 -10.64
N VAL A 136 11.08 22.64 -11.38
CA VAL A 136 12.46 22.95 -10.93
C VAL A 136 12.86 24.41 -11.17
N ALA A 137 12.06 25.20 -11.88
CA ALA A 137 12.36 26.60 -12.22
C ALA A 137 12.07 27.64 -11.11
N THR A 138 11.73 27.24 -9.87
CA THR A 138 11.65 28.20 -8.73
C THR A 138 12.89 28.15 -7.82
N VAL A 139 13.86 27.29 -8.12
CA VAL A 139 15.19 27.38 -7.52
C VAL A 139 16.16 27.60 -8.68
N ILE A 140 16.70 28.81 -8.77
CA ILE A 140 17.69 29.33 -9.74
C ILE A 140 17.07 30.05 -10.97
N HIS A 141 17.17 31.38 -10.97
CA HIS A 141 16.85 32.38 -12.02
C HIS A 141 18.08 32.58 -12.96
N PRO A 142 18.02 33.26 -14.13
CA PRO A 142 17.06 33.31 -15.26
C PRO A 142 17.70 32.89 -16.62
N THR A 143 16.95 33.06 -17.72
CA THR A 143 17.33 32.99 -19.15
C THR A 143 17.54 31.61 -19.78
N VAL A 144 16.46 31.01 -20.31
CA VAL A 144 16.20 30.81 -21.75
C VAL A 144 14.78 30.30 -21.97
N GLU A 145 14.09 30.84 -22.97
CA GLU A 145 12.77 30.39 -23.43
C GLU A 145 12.91 29.13 -24.29
N VAL A 146 12.12 28.10 -24.00
CA VAL A 146 11.78 27.07 -25.00
C VAL A 146 10.38 26.57 -24.71
N GLY A 147 9.45 26.88 -25.61
CA GLY A 147 8.10 26.33 -25.63
C GLY A 147 8.03 25.03 -26.43
N ILE A 148 7.21 24.07 -25.98
CA ILE A 148 5.84 23.78 -26.45
C ILE A 148 5.50 22.33 -26.05
N ASP A 149 4.45 22.23 -25.23
CA ASP A 149 3.27 21.36 -25.30
C ASP A 149 3.33 19.94 -25.94
N PHE A 150 2.91 18.91 -25.19
CA PHE A 150 1.63 18.19 -25.40
C PHE A 150 1.48 16.99 -24.44
N HIS A 151 0.41 17.04 -23.63
CA HIS A 151 -0.32 15.94 -22.97
C HIS A 151 0.31 15.15 -21.80
N GLY A 152 -0.20 15.43 -20.59
CA GLY A 152 -0.63 14.36 -19.68
C GLY A 152 -0.13 14.37 -18.23
N PHE A 153 -0.34 15.45 -17.48
CA PHE A 153 -0.20 15.46 -16.01
C PHE A 153 -1.40 14.76 -15.35
N CYS A 154 -1.19 13.97 -14.28
CA CYS A 154 -2.14 13.90 -13.17
C CYS A 154 -1.55 13.26 -11.89
N ILE A 155 -1.16 14.11 -10.94
CA ILE A 155 -1.49 13.89 -9.53
C ILE A 155 -2.92 14.41 -9.34
N LYS A 156 -3.88 13.51 -9.10
CA LYS A 156 -5.13 13.85 -8.40
C LYS A 156 -5.48 12.68 -7.48
N PHE A 157 -5.45 12.94 -6.18
CA PHE A 157 -6.27 12.20 -5.23
C PHE A 157 -7.66 12.82 -5.30
N ALA A 158 -8.66 12.03 -5.67
CA ALA A 158 -10.07 12.36 -5.51
C ALA A 158 -10.63 11.52 -4.35
N GLU A 159 -11.41 12.19 -3.51
CA GLU A 159 -12.18 11.64 -2.39
C GLU A 159 -13.32 10.76 -2.90
N ASP A 160 -13.49 9.58 -2.28
CA ASP A 160 -14.75 8.81 -2.17
C ASP A 160 -14.59 7.80 -1.01
#